data_AF-A8XMC6-F1
#
_entry.id   AF-A8XMC6-F1
#
_cell.length_a   1.000
_cell.length_b   1.000
_cell.length_c   1.000
_cell.angle_alpha   90.00
_cell.angle_beta   90.00
_cell.angle_gamma   90.00
#
_symmetry.space_group_name_H-M   'P 1'
#
loop_
_entity.id
_entity.type
_entity.pdbx_description
1 polymer ?
#
loop_
_entity_poly.entity_id
_entity_poly.type
_entity_poly.pdbx_seq_one_letter_code
_entity_poly.pdbx_strand_id
1 'polypeptide(L)'
;MNETPVVDIVTKNQLREDFVDIKEHENTEKYYFQLKVFGKIIDFRRHHFLEAAFNPDESESVIKSIHNYMVHFFGDSMEYLWLTSDCMNPIPQLQNISSCIRVWHVNPDSIDLENFFSTSPPFKKIEFNVFRPTDFSPDSNFYQAESVVTVQHHNTFPSVLRHFQGKQAFVDCTYHNTEDLIELVKRWKSGEAFQKLEVLNFNVSEDDIDQDIVLNGIGAKYIDARKTPPTHTLPRM
;
A
#
# COMPACT_ATOMS: atom_id res chain seq x y z
N MET A 1 12.07 -13.08 -5.27
CA MET A 1 13.06 -11.99 -5.22
C MET A 1 12.51 -10.97 -4.26
N ASN A 2 13.16 -10.75 -3.11
CA ASN A 2 12.72 -9.71 -2.17
C ASN A 2 13.17 -8.38 -2.78
N GLU A 3 12.21 -7.58 -3.22
CA GLU A 3 12.51 -6.19 -3.63
C GLU A 3 12.86 -5.36 -2.37
N THR A 4 13.79 -4.45 -2.57
CA THR A 4 14.48 -3.70 -1.51
C THR A 4 13.64 -2.52 -1.01
N PRO A 5 13.74 -2.12 0.26
CA PRO A 5 13.07 -0.91 0.73
C PRO A 5 13.64 0.33 0.01
N VAL A 6 12.74 1.20 -0.44
CA VAL A 6 13.03 2.47 -1.11
C VAL A 6 12.34 3.59 -0.33
N VAL A 7 13.05 4.70 -0.15
CA VAL A 7 12.46 5.93 0.39
C VAL A 7 12.11 6.86 -0.76
N ASP A 8 10.81 7.06 -0.94
CA ASP A 8 10.26 7.98 -1.93
C ASP A 8 9.93 9.32 -1.26
N ILE A 9 10.24 10.42 -1.94
CA ILE A 9 9.69 11.73 -1.59
C ILE A 9 8.47 11.97 -2.47
N VAL A 10 7.34 12.30 -1.84
CA VAL A 10 6.15 12.75 -2.58
C VAL A 10 6.20 14.26 -2.68
N THR A 11 6.43 14.75 -3.89
CA THR A 11 6.38 16.19 -4.16
C THR A 11 4.93 16.69 -4.14
N LYS A 12 4.73 18.01 -4.00
CA LYS A 12 3.40 18.66 -4.00
C LYS A 12 2.53 18.34 -5.23
N ASN A 13 3.13 17.87 -6.32
CA ASN A 13 2.44 17.50 -7.55
C ASN A 13 2.05 16.01 -7.60
N GLN A 14 2.18 15.27 -6.48
CA GLN A 14 1.98 13.82 -6.38
C GLN A 14 2.93 12.98 -7.27
N LEU A 15 3.94 13.61 -7.85
CA LEU A 15 5.04 12.90 -8.51
C LEU A 15 5.96 12.33 -7.43
N ARG A 16 6.16 11.02 -7.50
CA ARG A 16 7.12 10.30 -6.66
C ARG A 16 8.50 10.44 -7.28
N GLU A 17 9.46 10.85 -6.46
CA GLU A 17 10.87 10.84 -6.83
C GLU A 17 11.61 9.90 -5.88
N ASP A 18 12.21 8.86 -6.45
CA ASP A 18 13.04 7.88 -5.73
C ASP A 18 14.26 8.63 -5.19
N PHE A 19 14.35 8.77 -3.86
CA PHE A 19 15.41 9.55 -3.23
C PHE A 19 16.60 8.67 -2.83
N VAL A 20 16.33 7.59 -2.12
CA VAL A 20 17.37 6.64 -1.70
C VAL A 20 16.82 5.22 -1.61
N ASP A 21 17.53 4.30 -2.25
CA ASP A 21 17.32 2.86 -2.05
C ASP A 21 18.09 2.42 -0.81
N ILE A 22 17.51 1.55 0.02
CA ILE A 22 18.17 1.03 1.21
C ILE A 22 18.32 -0.48 1.04
N LYS A 23 19.56 -0.97 0.94
CA LYS A 23 19.87 -2.36 0.55
C LYS A 23 20.85 -3.02 1.50
N GLU A 24 20.71 -4.32 1.69
CA GLU A 24 21.72 -5.10 2.39
C GLU A 24 23.06 -4.99 1.65
N HIS A 25 24.16 -4.89 2.41
CA HIS A 25 25.49 -4.73 1.88
C HIS A 25 25.92 -5.98 1.07
N GLU A 26 26.14 -5.82 -0.23
CA GLU A 26 26.65 -6.90 -1.07
C GLU A 26 28.17 -7.04 -0.91
N ASN A 27 28.65 -8.27 -0.63
CA ASN A 27 30.08 -8.62 -0.58
C ASN A 27 30.76 -8.68 -1.96
N THR A 28 30.32 -7.86 -2.91
CA THR A 28 30.90 -7.80 -4.27
C THR A 28 31.97 -6.71 -4.36
N GLU A 29 32.89 -6.79 -5.33
CA GLU A 29 33.95 -5.79 -5.61
C GLU A 29 33.40 -4.43 -6.12
N LYS A 30 32.21 -4.02 -5.68
CA LYS A 30 31.60 -2.74 -6.08
C LYS A 30 32.17 -1.60 -5.23
N TYR A 31 32.38 -0.45 -5.87
CA TYR A 31 32.91 0.76 -5.23
C TYR A 31 31.85 1.46 -4.38
N TYR A 32 31.80 1.14 -3.09
CA TYR A 32 31.09 1.94 -2.10
C TYR A 32 31.90 3.19 -1.71
N PHE A 33 31.20 4.25 -1.33
CA PHE A 33 31.78 5.46 -0.73
C PHE A 33 31.01 5.81 0.55
N GLN A 34 31.71 6.34 1.54
CA GLN A 34 31.12 6.60 2.85
C GLN A 34 30.63 8.03 2.99
N LEU A 35 29.42 8.19 3.53
CA LEU A 35 28.91 9.48 3.98
C LEU A 35 28.53 9.41 5.45
N LYS A 36 28.75 10.51 6.18
CA LYS A 36 28.24 10.67 7.53
C LYS A 36 26.85 11.29 7.48
N VAL A 37 25.81 10.48 7.66
CA VAL A 37 24.41 10.89 7.63
C VAL A 37 23.87 10.90 9.05
N PHE A 38 23.49 12.09 9.53
CA PHE A 38 22.96 12.31 10.88
C PHE A 38 23.77 11.64 12.02
N GLY A 39 25.10 11.64 11.88
CA GLY A 39 26.01 11.06 12.88
C GLY A 39 26.49 9.63 12.57
N LYS A 40 25.77 8.86 11.75
CA LYS A 40 26.15 7.49 11.35
C LYS A 40 26.95 7.50 10.04
N ILE A 41 28.01 6.70 9.97
CA ILE A 41 28.72 6.43 8.72
C ILE A 41 27.95 5.34 7.98
N ILE A 42 27.58 5.61 6.73
CA ILE A 42 26.80 4.71 5.90
C ILE A 42 27.54 4.58 4.57
N ASP A 43 27.64 3.35 4.07
CA ASP A 43 28.18 3.06 2.75
C ASP A 43 27.12 3.37 1.70
N PHE A 44 27.52 4.11 0.67
CA PHE A 44 26.67 4.46 -0.45
C PHE A 44 27.26 3.97 -1.75
N ARG A 45 26.40 3.71 -2.72
CA ARG A 45 26.78 3.54 -4.12
C ARG A 45 25.81 4.29 -5.02
N ARG A 46 26.29 4.72 -6.17
CA ARG A 46 25.47 5.38 -7.18
C ARG A 46 25.32 4.47 -8.40
N HIS A 47 24.10 3.99 -8.62
CA HIS A 47 23.71 3.30 -9.85
C HIS A 47 22.79 4.22 -10.66
N HIS A 48 21.52 3.83 -10.88
CA HIS A 48 20.49 4.70 -11.42
C HIS A 48 19.98 5.68 -10.35
N PHE A 49 19.92 5.22 -9.09
CA PHE A 49 19.59 6.01 -7.91
C PHE A 49 20.73 5.96 -6.89
N LEU A 50 20.63 6.77 -5.84
CA LEU A 50 21.53 6.70 -4.69
C LEU A 50 21.10 5.52 -3.82
N GLU A 51 22.03 4.61 -3.52
CA GLU A 51 21.73 3.42 -2.71
C GLU A 51 22.56 3.47 -1.44
N ALA A 52 21.90 3.40 -0.28
CA ALA A 52 22.49 3.21 1.03
C ALA A 52 22.59 1.71 1.35
N ALA A 53 23.80 1.24 1.63
CA ALA A 53 24.07 -0.12 2.03
C ALA A 53 24.10 -0.24 3.56
N PHE A 54 23.61 -1.36 4.09
CA PHE A 54 23.62 -1.67 5.52
C PHE A 54 23.93 -3.14 5.78
N ASN A 55 24.60 -3.44 6.89
CA ASN A 55 24.62 -4.81 7.42
C ASN A 55 23.27 -5.10 8.11
N PRO A 56 22.70 -6.32 8.02
CA PRO A 56 21.35 -6.61 8.52
C PRO A 56 21.08 -6.16 9.97
N ASP A 57 22.06 -6.30 10.85
CA ASP A 57 22.05 -5.89 12.25
C ASP A 57 22.02 -4.37 12.45
N GLU A 58 22.37 -3.60 11.42
CA GLU A 58 22.38 -2.14 11.43
C GLU A 58 21.19 -1.49 10.72
N SER A 59 20.33 -2.29 10.07
CA SER A 59 19.21 -1.85 9.24
C SER A 59 18.42 -0.71 9.89
N GLU A 60 17.87 -0.93 11.08
CA GLU A 60 17.07 0.08 11.81
C GLU A 60 17.84 1.38 12.04
N SER A 61 19.14 1.30 12.38
CA SER A 61 19.97 2.47 12.65
C SER A 61 20.29 3.28 11.39
N VAL A 62 20.45 2.62 10.24
CA VAL A 62 20.61 3.24 8.92
C VAL A 62 19.31 3.95 8.53
N ILE A 63 18.18 3.26 8.64
CA ILE A 63 16.85 3.79 8.33
C ILE A 63 16.57 5.06 9.17
N LYS A 64 16.79 4.98 10.49
CA LYS A 64 16.64 6.13 11.40
C LYS A 64 17.54 7.31 11.04
N SER A 65 18.79 7.04 10.67
CA SER A 65 19.75 8.09 10.33
C SER A 65 19.35 8.82 9.04
N ILE A 66 18.93 8.07 8.01
CA ILE A 66 18.41 8.63 6.76
C ILE A 66 17.13 9.44 7.03
N HIS A 67 16.18 8.87 7.77
CA HIS A 67 14.94 9.57 8.14
C HIS A 67 15.20 10.89 8.87
N ASN A 68 16.05 10.89 9.89
CA ASN A 68 16.37 12.10 10.65
C ASN A 68 17.06 13.16 9.78
N TYR A 69 17.91 12.74 8.85
CA TYR A 69 18.49 13.66 7.86
C TYR A 69 17.42 14.30 6.98
N MET A 70 16.45 13.51 6.51
CA MET A 70 15.34 13.99 5.67
C MET A 70 14.48 15.01 6.40
N VAL A 71 14.05 14.68 7.63
CA VAL A 71 13.27 15.59 8.48
C VAL A 71 14.05 16.87 8.79
N HIS A 72 15.37 16.77 9.04
CA HIS A 72 16.20 17.95 9.26
C HIS A 72 16.34 18.82 8.01
N PHE A 73 16.46 18.21 6.82
CA PHE A 73 16.71 18.91 5.56
C PHE A 73 15.45 19.56 4.98
N PHE A 74 14.33 18.83 4.97
CA PHE A 74 13.07 19.26 4.35
C PHE A 74 12.03 19.79 5.37
N GLY A 75 12.22 19.53 6.66
CA GLY A 75 11.28 19.85 7.72
C GLY A 75 10.18 18.80 7.92
N ASP A 76 9.22 19.13 8.77
CA ASP A 76 8.05 18.33 9.12
C ASP A 76 6.87 18.49 8.14
N SER A 77 6.97 19.47 7.24
CA SER A 77 5.91 19.77 6.27
C SER A 77 5.85 18.82 5.06
N MET A 78 6.88 18.01 4.85
CA MET A 78 6.95 17.05 3.75
C MET A 78 6.45 15.68 4.21
N GLU A 79 5.60 15.05 3.40
CA GLU A 79 5.23 13.66 3.61
C GLU A 79 6.25 12.73 2.93
N TYR A 80 6.83 11.83 3.70
CA TYR A 80 7.76 10.81 3.18
C TYR A 80 7.02 9.48 3.03
N LEU A 81 7.17 8.85 1.86
CA LEU A 81 6.66 7.51 1.65
C LEU A 81 7.81 6.52 1.81
N TRP A 82 7.62 5.59 2.73
CA TRP A 82 8.51 4.44 2.83
C TRP A 82 7.92 3.30 2.02
N LEU A 83 8.52 2.93 0.89
CA LEU A 83 8.07 1.78 0.10
C LEU A 83 8.93 0.56 0.45
N THR A 84 8.28 -0.57 0.76
CA THR A 84 9.00 -1.84 0.95
C THR A 84 8.24 -2.98 0.29
N SER A 85 8.96 -4.02 -0.10
CA SER A 85 8.39 -5.34 -0.40
C SER A 85 8.90 -6.40 0.59
N ASP A 86 9.68 -5.98 1.58
CA ASP A 86 10.22 -6.83 2.63
C ASP A 86 9.16 -7.10 3.70
N CYS A 87 8.70 -8.35 3.73
CA CYS A 87 7.75 -8.85 4.72
C CYS A 87 8.44 -9.58 5.89
N MET A 88 9.78 -9.60 5.94
CA MET A 88 10.57 -10.23 6.99
C MET A 88 10.99 -9.23 8.06
N ASN A 89 11.28 -7.99 7.66
CA ASN A 89 11.70 -6.93 8.57
C ASN A 89 10.57 -5.90 8.76
N PRO A 90 10.02 -5.76 9.97
CA PRO A 90 9.00 -4.75 10.24
C PRO A 90 9.57 -3.35 10.07
N ILE A 91 8.74 -2.44 9.56
CA ILE A 91 9.16 -1.04 9.39
C ILE A 91 9.24 -0.37 10.76
N PRO A 92 10.37 0.27 11.12
CA PRO A 92 10.46 1.00 12.36
C PRO A 92 9.42 2.13 12.41
N GLN A 93 8.78 2.30 13.56
CA GLN A 93 7.82 3.39 13.77
C GLN A 93 8.57 4.72 13.88
N LEU A 94 8.42 5.56 12.86
CA LEU A 94 9.08 6.86 12.75
C LEU A 94 8.05 7.96 12.53
N GLN A 95 8.29 9.15 13.09
CA GLN A 95 7.38 10.28 12.94
C GLN A 95 7.40 10.80 11.50
N ASN A 96 6.30 11.37 11.02
CA ASN A 96 6.21 11.96 9.66
C ASN A 96 6.50 11.01 8.49
N ILE A 97 6.59 9.69 8.73
CA ILE A 97 6.67 8.68 7.67
C ILE A 97 5.30 8.02 7.50
N SER A 98 4.87 7.95 6.25
CA SER A 98 3.74 7.14 5.81
C SER A 98 4.27 5.90 5.10
N SER A 99 4.03 4.72 5.66
CA SER A 99 4.55 3.47 5.09
C SER A 99 3.63 2.93 3.98
N CYS A 100 4.24 2.51 2.89
CA CYS A 100 3.63 1.75 1.81
C CYS A 100 4.30 0.38 1.70
N ILE A 101 3.52 -0.67 1.47
CA ILE A 101 4.07 -2.00 1.22
C ILE A 101 3.52 -2.59 -0.07
N ARG A 102 4.40 -3.29 -0.80
CA ARG A 102 4.07 -4.09 -1.96
C ARG A 102 4.35 -5.57 -1.67
N VAL A 103 3.30 -6.35 -1.50
CA VAL A 103 3.38 -7.79 -1.29
C VAL A 103 3.01 -8.48 -2.60
N TRP A 104 4.00 -8.70 -3.46
CA TRP A 104 3.81 -9.34 -4.77
C TRP A 104 4.52 -10.69 -4.84
N HIS A 105 3.82 -11.68 -5.42
CA HIS A 105 4.37 -13.02 -5.67
C HIS A 105 4.95 -13.71 -4.42
N VAL A 106 4.52 -13.29 -3.23
CA VAL A 106 4.90 -13.91 -1.97
C VAL A 106 4.14 -15.23 -1.83
N ASN A 107 4.86 -16.32 -1.54
CA ASN A 107 4.23 -17.55 -1.11
C ASN A 107 3.83 -17.38 0.36
N PRO A 108 2.52 -17.34 0.70
CA PRO A 108 2.08 -17.18 2.09
C PRO A 108 2.55 -18.32 3.00
N ASP A 109 2.93 -19.49 2.47
CA ASP A 109 3.50 -20.58 3.27
C ASP A 109 4.96 -20.31 3.69
N SER A 110 5.63 -19.36 3.03
CA SER A 110 7.04 -19.02 3.28
C SER A 110 7.23 -17.83 4.22
N ILE A 111 6.18 -17.04 4.45
CA ILE A 111 6.22 -15.83 5.28
C ILE A 111 4.92 -15.76 6.09
N ASP A 112 5.07 -15.59 7.41
CA ASP A 112 3.93 -15.33 8.30
C ASP A 112 3.45 -13.88 8.15
N LEU A 113 2.62 -13.65 7.11
CA LEU A 113 2.06 -12.33 6.80
C LEU A 113 1.17 -11.80 7.93
N GLU A 114 0.46 -12.67 8.66
CA GLU A 114 -0.38 -12.26 9.78
C GLU A 114 0.48 -11.69 10.91
N ASN A 115 1.58 -12.37 11.27
CA ASN A 115 2.52 -11.86 12.26
C ASN A 115 3.20 -10.56 11.79
N PHE A 116 3.57 -10.47 10.51
CA PHE A 116 4.13 -9.25 9.94
C PHE A 116 3.18 -8.05 10.06
N PHE A 117 1.92 -8.19 9.64
CA PHE A 117 0.95 -7.10 9.74
C PHE A 117 0.59 -6.80 11.21
N SER A 118 0.51 -7.81 12.07
CA SER A 118 0.23 -7.61 13.50
C SER A 118 1.33 -6.83 14.23
N THR A 119 2.58 -6.96 13.80
CA THR A 119 3.74 -6.29 14.42
C THR A 119 4.10 -4.96 13.75
N SER A 120 3.69 -4.76 12.50
CA SER A 120 3.91 -3.52 11.76
C SER A 120 2.85 -2.46 12.11
N PRO A 121 3.20 -1.15 12.09
CA PRO A 121 2.20 -0.10 12.20
C PRO A 121 1.22 -0.15 10.99
N PRO A 122 0.02 0.43 11.11
CA PRO A 122 -0.89 0.57 9.97
C PRO A 122 -0.23 1.29 8.79
N PHE A 123 -0.39 0.72 7.60
CA PHE A 123 0.19 1.26 6.38
C PHE A 123 -0.70 2.35 5.78
N LYS A 124 -0.10 3.34 5.13
CA LYS A 124 -0.84 4.28 4.29
C LYS A 124 -1.38 3.58 3.05
N LYS A 125 -0.57 2.71 2.43
CA LYS A 125 -0.98 1.95 1.24
C LYS A 125 -0.44 0.52 1.28
N ILE A 126 -1.30 -0.43 0.92
CA ILE A 126 -0.90 -1.82 0.69
C ILE A 126 -1.20 -2.17 -0.77
N GLU A 127 -0.20 -2.61 -1.52
CA GLU A 127 -0.35 -3.25 -2.83
C GLU A 127 -0.20 -4.76 -2.64
N PHE A 128 -1.26 -5.51 -2.86
CA PHE A 128 -1.37 -6.90 -2.43
C PHE A 128 -1.72 -7.83 -3.61
N ASN A 129 -0.75 -8.62 -4.04
CA ASN A 129 -0.90 -9.63 -5.09
C ASN A 129 -0.43 -10.98 -4.55
N VAL A 130 -1.38 -11.76 -4.04
CA VAL A 130 -1.18 -13.12 -3.55
C VAL A 130 -2.00 -14.10 -4.39
N PHE A 131 -1.41 -15.26 -4.65
CA PHE A 131 -2.03 -16.30 -5.48
C PHE A 131 -3.21 -17.00 -4.83
N ARG A 132 -3.42 -16.82 -3.52
CA ARG A 132 -4.47 -17.49 -2.73
C ARG A 132 -5.15 -16.53 -1.77
N PRO A 133 -6.41 -16.80 -1.39
CA PRO A 133 -7.07 -16.09 -0.31
C PRO A 133 -6.20 -16.11 0.95
N THR A 134 -6.03 -14.96 1.58
CA THR A 134 -5.39 -14.84 2.89
C THR A 134 -6.45 -14.31 3.85
N ASP A 135 -6.74 -15.08 4.90
CA ASP A 135 -7.66 -14.66 5.96
C ASP A 135 -6.81 -14.18 7.14
N PHE A 136 -6.70 -12.86 7.26
CA PHE A 136 -6.06 -12.21 8.40
C PHE A 136 -7.04 -12.12 9.57
N SER A 137 -6.53 -11.95 10.79
CA SER A 137 -7.42 -11.68 11.92
C SER A 137 -8.20 -10.37 11.70
N PRO A 138 -9.47 -10.26 12.15
CA PRO A 138 -10.25 -9.03 11.95
C PRO A 138 -9.58 -7.76 12.52
N ASP A 139 -8.71 -7.93 13.52
CA ASP A 139 -7.98 -6.85 14.19
C ASP A 139 -6.60 -6.58 13.56
N SER A 140 -6.23 -7.30 12.49
CA SER A 140 -4.96 -7.13 11.78
C SER A 140 -4.79 -5.71 11.24
N ASN A 141 -3.57 -5.15 11.37
CA ASN A 141 -3.27 -3.81 10.84
C ASN A 141 -3.33 -3.76 9.31
N PHE A 142 -3.38 -4.92 8.62
CA PHE A 142 -3.72 -4.98 7.19
C PHE A 142 -5.03 -4.24 6.90
N TYR A 143 -6.06 -4.50 7.70
CA TYR A 143 -7.40 -3.91 7.50
C TYR A 143 -7.48 -2.45 7.95
N GLN A 144 -6.49 -1.96 8.69
CA GLN A 144 -6.40 -0.57 9.14
C GLN A 144 -5.68 0.34 8.15
N ALA A 145 -5.19 -0.21 7.03
CA ALA A 145 -4.51 0.59 6.02
C ALA A 145 -5.45 1.64 5.41
N GLU A 146 -4.92 2.83 5.08
CA GLU A 146 -5.74 3.89 4.48
C GLU A 146 -6.20 3.51 3.06
N SER A 147 -5.32 2.87 2.29
CA SER A 147 -5.59 2.42 0.93
C SER A 147 -5.10 0.99 0.70
N VAL A 148 -5.92 0.20 -0.01
CA VAL A 148 -5.51 -1.12 -0.52
C VAL A 148 -5.69 -1.17 -2.03
N VAL A 149 -4.68 -1.72 -2.71
CA VAL A 149 -4.73 -2.12 -4.12
C VAL A 149 -4.53 -3.62 -4.13
N THR A 150 -5.45 -4.38 -4.71
CA THR A 150 -5.30 -5.82 -4.82
C THR A 150 -5.41 -6.27 -6.27
N VAL A 151 -4.45 -7.07 -6.69
CA VAL A 151 -4.42 -7.68 -8.03
C VAL A 151 -4.64 -9.17 -7.86
N GLN A 152 -5.68 -9.69 -8.48
CA GLN A 152 -6.19 -11.02 -8.21
C GLN A 152 -6.54 -11.76 -9.50
N HIS A 153 -6.05 -12.99 -9.62
CA HIS A 153 -6.46 -13.85 -10.72
C HIS A 153 -7.86 -14.44 -10.48
N HIS A 154 -8.19 -14.78 -9.23
CA HIS A 154 -9.47 -15.35 -8.83
C HIS A 154 -10.25 -14.40 -7.93
N ASN A 155 -11.54 -14.68 -7.72
CA ASN A 155 -12.45 -13.90 -6.90
C ASN A 155 -12.12 -14.02 -5.40
N THR A 156 -11.09 -13.31 -4.94
CA THR A 156 -10.60 -13.35 -3.55
C THR A 156 -10.80 -12.03 -2.80
N PHE A 157 -11.23 -10.97 -3.50
CA PHE A 157 -11.50 -9.66 -2.91
C PHE A 157 -12.52 -9.69 -1.77
N PRO A 158 -13.55 -10.58 -1.74
CA PRO A 158 -14.46 -10.59 -0.59
C PRO A 158 -13.73 -10.89 0.71
N SER A 159 -12.78 -11.84 0.71
CA SER A 159 -11.92 -12.14 1.86
C SER A 159 -10.96 -10.99 2.17
N VAL A 160 -10.30 -10.44 1.16
CA VAL A 160 -9.32 -9.34 1.32
C VAL A 160 -9.98 -8.07 1.86
N LEU A 161 -11.21 -7.78 1.49
CA LEU A 161 -11.90 -6.56 1.90
C LEU A 161 -12.82 -6.77 3.10
N ARG A 162 -13.09 -8.01 3.54
CA ARG A 162 -14.11 -8.35 4.54
C ARG A 162 -14.11 -7.45 5.79
N HIS A 163 -12.93 -7.16 6.31
CA HIS A 163 -12.74 -6.40 7.54
C HIS A 163 -12.13 -5.01 7.29
N PHE A 164 -11.90 -4.63 6.03
CA PHE A 164 -11.22 -3.41 5.66
C PHE A 164 -11.91 -2.16 6.22
N GLN A 165 -11.13 -1.31 6.89
CA GLN A 165 -11.56 -0.07 7.54
C GLN A 165 -10.92 1.18 6.89
N GLY A 166 -10.24 1.02 5.76
CA GLY A 166 -9.62 2.14 5.06
C GLY A 166 -10.60 2.97 4.23
N LYS A 167 -10.04 3.97 3.55
CA LYS A 167 -10.79 4.94 2.74
C LYS A 167 -10.84 4.57 1.27
N GLN A 168 -9.85 3.82 0.78
CA GLN A 168 -9.70 3.58 -0.64
C GLN A 168 -9.42 2.10 -0.92
N ALA A 169 -10.20 1.50 -1.81
CA ALA A 169 -10.00 0.14 -2.27
C ALA A 169 -9.98 0.12 -3.81
N PHE A 170 -8.91 -0.45 -4.36
CA PHE A 170 -8.74 -0.69 -5.79
C PHE A 170 -8.58 -2.18 -6.02
N VAL A 171 -9.42 -2.77 -6.84
CA VAL A 171 -9.44 -4.21 -7.12
C VAL A 171 -9.27 -4.41 -8.61
N ASP A 172 -8.16 -5.03 -9.01
CA ASP A 172 -7.95 -5.56 -10.35
C ASP A 172 -8.19 -7.08 -10.28
N CYS A 173 -9.27 -7.56 -10.89
CA CYS A 173 -9.66 -8.97 -10.82
C CYS A 173 -9.88 -9.57 -12.21
N THR A 174 -9.19 -10.67 -12.54
CA THR A 174 -9.41 -11.39 -13.80
C THR A 174 -10.72 -12.17 -13.75
N TYR A 175 -10.83 -13.16 -12.86
CA TYR A 175 -12.05 -13.94 -12.68
C TYR A 175 -12.82 -13.45 -11.45
N HIS A 176 -13.92 -12.75 -11.69
CA HIS A 176 -14.77 -12.18 -10.65
C HIS A 176 -16.11 -12.91 -10.53
N ASN A 177 -16.76 -12.74 -9.39
CA ASN A 177 -18.16 -13.08 -9.21
C ASN A 177 -18.98 -11.78 -9.12
N THR A 178 -19.88 -11.58 -10.08
CA THR A 178 -20.78 -10.43 -10.14
C THR A 178 -21.66 -10.29 -8.90
N GLU A 179 -22.09 -11.40 -8.29
CA GLU A 179 -22.92 -11.37 -7.08
C GLU A 179 -22.17 -10.81 -5.88
N ASP A 180 -20.90 -11.20 -5.71
CA ASP A 180 -20.06 -10.72 -4.61
C ASP A 180 -19.78 -9.22 -4.74
N LEU A 181 -19.59 -8.72 -5.97
CA LEU A 181 -19.43 -7.29 -6.22
C LEU A 181 -20.73 -6.52 -5.87
N ILE A 182 -21.88 -7.04 -6.31
CA ILE A 182 -23.19 -6.44 -5.99
C ILE A 182 -23.41 -6.42 -4.47
N GLU A 183 -23.10 -7.50 -3.77
CA GLU A 183 -23.24 -7.58 -2.31
C GLU A 183 -22.33 -6.58 -1.61
N LEU A 184 -21.06 -6.50 -2.01
CA LEU A 184 -20.10 -5.54 -1.47
C LEU A 184 -20.63 -4.11 -1.59
N VAL A 185 -21.08 -3.71 -2.78
CA VAL A 185 -21.61 -2.36 -3.02
C VAL A 185 -22.91 -2.12 -2.25
N LYS A 186 -23.79 -3.12 -2.13
CA LYS A 186 -25.01 -3.00 -1.31
C LYS A 186 -24.70 -2.75 0.16
N ARG A 187 -23.75 -3.49 0.74
CA ARG A 187 -23.33 -3.34 2.15
C ARG A 187 -22.67 -1.99 2.41
N TRP A 188 -21.89 -1.48 1.44
CA TRP A 188 -21.35 -0.13 1.51
C TRP A 188 -22.45 0.93 1.44
N LYS A 189 -23.34 0.82 0.45
CA LYS A 189 -24.46 1.76 0.23
C LYS A 189 -25.45 1.80 1.40
N SER A 190 -25.66 0.69 2.09
CA SER A 190 -26.53 0.60 3.27
C SER A 190 -25.86 1.11 4.55
N GLY A 191 -24.54 1.29 4.55
CA GLY A 191 -23.74 1.62 5.74
C GLY A 191 -23.50 0.43 6.68
N GLU A 192 -23.87 -0.79 6.28
CA GLU A 192 -23.65 -2.01 7.05
C GLU A 192 -22.15 -2.35 7.16
N ALA A 193 -21.38 -2.06 6.11
CA ALA A 193 -19.94 -2.24 6.07
C ALA A 193 -19.25 -1.07 5.37
N PHE A 194 -17.92 -1.01 5.47
CA PHE A 194 -17.10 -0.05 4.74
C PHE A 194 -17.43 1.42 5.08
N GLN A 195 -17.70 1.72 6.35
CA GLN A 195 -18.19 3.04 6.79
C GLN A 195 -17.20 4.19 6.49
N LYS A 196 -15.90 3.89 6.43
CA LYS A 196 -14.85 4.85 6.11
C LYS A 196 -14.49 4.88 4.63
N LEU A 197 -15.02 3.96 3.81
CA LEU A 197 -14.66 3.85 2.40
C LEU A 197 -15.25 5.03 1.63
N GLU A 198 -14.37 5.76 0.96
CA GLU A 198 -14.67 6.94 0.14
C GLU A 198 -14.57 6.60 -1.35
N VAL A 199 -13.64 5.71 -1.71
CA VAL A 199 -13.37 5.34 -3.10
C VAL A 199 -13.29 3.82 -3.23
N LEU A 200 -14.10 3.29 -4.14
CA LEU A 200 -14.00 1.91 -4.63
C LEU A 200 -13.77 1.96 -6.14
N ASN A 201 -12.68 1.38 -6.60
CA ASN A 201 -12.44 1.12 -8.01
C ASN A 201 -12.37 -0.38 -8.22
N PHE A 202 -13.14 -0.87 -9.19
CA PHE A 202 -13.18 -2.28 -9.54
C PHE A 202 -12.92 -2.39 -11.04
N ASN A 203 -11.81 -3.02 -11.39
CA ASN A 203 -11.35 -3.22 -12.73
C ASN A 203 -11.31 -4.71 -13.05
N VAL A 204 -11.85 -5.06 -14.20
CA VAL A 204 -12.10 -6.44 -14.65
C VAL A 204 -11.79 -6.51 -16.13
N SER A 205 -11.47 -7.71 -16.64
CA SER A 205 -11.34 -7.94 -18.08
C SER A 205 -12.64 -7.52 -18.79
N GLU A 206 -12.51 -6.74 -19.87
CA GLU A 206 -13.65 -6.14 -20.60
C GLU A 206 -14.68 -7.17 -21.09
N ASP A 207 -14.27 -8.42 -21.31
CA ASP A 207 -15.13 -9.50 -21.82
C ASP A 207 -16.01 -10.16 -20.74
N ASP A 208 -15.77 -9.89 -19.45
CA ASP A 208 -16.34 -10.71 -18.36
C ASP A 208 -17.42 -10.01 -17.52
N ILE A 209 -17.58 -8.68 -17.61
CA ILE A 209 -18.55 -7.94 -16.77
C ILE A 209 -19.80 -7.50 -17.54
N ASP A 210 -20.94 -8.06 -17.17
CA ASP A 210 -22.23 -7.53 -17.59
C ASP A 210 -22.56 -6.31 -16.74
N GLN A 211 -22.27 -5.13 -17.30
CA GLN A 211 -22.49 -3.85 -16.63
C GLN A 211 -23.96 -3.65 -16.25
N ASP A 212 -24.90 -4.12 -17.07
CA ASP A 212 -26.33 -3.95 -16.80
C ASP A 212 -26.76 -4.79 -15.60
N ILE A 213 -26.25 -6.02 -15.47
CA ILE A 213 -26.49 -6.86 -14.29
C ILE A 213 -25.96 -6.19 -13.03
N VAL A 214 -24.73 -5.65 -13.06
CA VAL A 214 -24.13 -4.98 -11.90
C VAL A 214 -24.94 -3.73 -11.53
N LEU A 215 -25.20 -2.85 -12.50
CA LEU A 215 -25.91 -1.59 -12.29
C LEU A 215 -27.34 -1.84 -11.77
N ASN A 216 -28.07 -2.80 -12.33
CA ASN A 216 -29.38 -3.20 -11.83
C ASN A 216 -29.29 -3.81 -10.44
N GLY A 217 -28.30 -4.69 -10.21
CA GLY A 217 -28.06 -5.36 -8.95
C GLY A 217 -27.83 -4.38 -7.80
N ILE A 218 -27.01 -3.34 -8.00
CA ILE A 218 -26.73 -2.30 -7.00
C ILE A 218 -27.83 -1.22 -6.91
N GLY A 219 -28.83 -1.29 -7.80
CA GLY A 219 -29.87 -0.29 -7.94
C GLY A 219 -29.30 1.09 -8.28
N ALA A 220 -28.37 1.13 -9.23
CA ALA A 220 -27.83 2.36 -9.79
C ALA A 220 -28.93 3.14 -10.49
N LYS A 221 -28.91 4.46 -10.36
CA LYS A 221 -29.82 5.34 -11.08
C LYS A 221 -29.09 5.92 -12.26
N TYR A 222 -29.74 5.91 -13.43
CA TYR A 222 -29.24 6.60 -14.60
C TYR A 222 -29.08 8.10 -14.31
N ILE A 223 -27.87 8.62 -14.48
CA ILE A 223 -27.61 10.06 -14.43
C ILE A 223 -27.85 10.59 -15.85
N ASP A 224 -29.01 11.22 -16.02
CA ASP A 224 -29.33 11.95 -17.25
C ASP A 224 -28.36 13.13 -17.39
N ALA A 225 -27.63 13.19 -18.51
CA ALA A 225 -26.66 14.24 -18.80
C ALA A 225 -27.26 15.66 -18.78
N ARG A 226 -28.58 15.79 -18.87
CA ARG A 226 -29.31 17.07 -18.79
C ARG A 226 -29.67 17.46 -17.36
N LYS A 227 -29.48 16.57 -16.38
CA LYS A 227 -29.76 16.82 -14.96
C LYS A 227 -28.47 17.15 -14.23
N THR A 228 -28.58 18.03 -13.24
CA THR A 228 -27.46 18.32 -12.34
C THR A 228 -27.03 17.04 -11.64
N PRO A 229 -25.75 16.64 -11.70
CA PRO A 229 -25.27 15.46 -11.01
C PRO A 229 -25.56 15.54 -9.51
N PRO A 230 -25.79 14.40 -8.83
CA PRO A 230 -25.91 14.38 -7.38
C PRO A 230 -24.69 15.04 -6.75
N THR A 231 -24.90 16.10 -5.97
CA THR A 231 -23.82 16.75 -5.23
C THR A 231 -23.68 16.06 -3.88
N HIS A 232 -22.58 15.36 -3.67
CA HIS A 232 -22.27 14.79 -2.36
C HIS A 232 -21.81 15.91 -1.42
N THR A 233 -22.66 16.33 -0.50
CA THR A 233 -22.29 17.24 0.59
C THR A 233 -21.91 16.44 1.82
N LEU A 234 -20.62 16.41 2.13
CA LEU A 234 -20.15 15.95 3.44
C LEU A 234 -20.67 16.93 4.52
N PRO A 235 -21.04 16.44 5.72
CA PRO A 235 -21.33 17.33 6.85
C PRO A 235 -20.11 18.20 7.12
N ARG A 236 -20.32 19.52 7.29
CA ARG A 236 -19.25 20.38 7.82
C ARG A 236 -18.98 19.95 9.26
N MET A 237 -17.75 19.53 9.53
CA MET A 237 -17.22 19.37 10.89
C MET A 237 -17.20 20.71 11.62
#